data_AF-A0A7H4MNN5-F1
#
_entry.id   AF-A0A7H4MNN5-F1
#
_cell.length_a   1.000
_cell.length_b   1.000
_cell.length_c   1.000
_cell.angle_alpha   90.00
_cell.angle_beta   90.00
_cell.angle_gamma   90.00
#
_symmetry.space_group_name_H-M   'P 1'
#
loop_
_entity.id
_entity.type
_entity.pdbx_description
1 polymer ?
#
loop_
_entity_poly.entity_id
_entity_poly.type
_entity_poly.pdbx_seq_one_letter_code
_entity_poly.pdbx_strand_id
1 'polypeptide(L)'
;MAAEDKLNSYRKQKDSVDLTMEAKSVLDQIVNVDNQLNELTFREAEISQLYTKEHPTYKALMEKRQTLQTERNKLNKKVSSMPSTQQEVLRLSRDVESGRAVYLQLLSRQQELNIAKSSAIGNVRIIDNAITEPKPVKPKKNSCDCFRYYHRVILFCRFCFRQSILAERYRVP
;
A
#
# COMPACT_ATOMS: atom_id res chain seq x y z
N MET A 1 -16.76 -28.27 -7.93
CA MET A 1 -17.42 -29.59 -7.96
C MET A 1 -18.33 -29.78 -9.18
N ALA A 2 -19.35 -28.95 -9.43
CA ALA A 2 -20.24 -29.17 -10.59
C ALA A 2 -19.54 -29.28 -11.98
N ALA A 3 -18.41 -28.59 -12.20
CA ALA A 3 -17.62 -28.71 -13.44
C ALA A 3 -16.78 -30.01 -13.48
N GLU A 4 -16.20 -30.41 -12.34
CA GLU A 4 -15.42 -31.65 -12.21
C GLU A 4 -16.32 -32.87 -12.40
N ASP A 5 -17.52 -32.84 -11.82
CA ASP A 5 -18.53 -33.90 -11.96
C ASP A 5 -18.98 -34.08 -13.40
N LYS A 6 -19.12 -32.96 -14.15
CA LYS A 6 -19.43 -32.99 -15.60
C LYS A 6 -18.29 -33.57 -16.43
N LEU A 7 -17.03 -33.22 -16.12
CA LEU A 7 -15.87 -33.80 -16.80
C LEU A 7 -15.80 -35.32 -16.53
N ASN A 8 -16.03 -35.72 -15.28
CA ASN A 8 -16.01 -37.13 -14.86
C ASN A 8 -17.15 -37.93 -15.49
N SER A 9 -18.36 -37.38 -15.58
CA SER A 9 -19.48 -38.05 -16.24
C SER A 9 -19.25 -38.19 -17.75
N TYR A 10 -18.69 -37.17 -18.40
CA TYR A 10 -18.33 -37.22 -19.82
C TYR A 10 -17.28 -38.30 -20.10
N ARG A 11 -16.23 -38.40 -19.27
CA ARG A 11 -15.20 -39.46 -19.38
C ARG A 11 -15.79 -40.87 -19.22
N LYS A 12 -16.75 -41.05 -18.32
CA LYS A 12 -17.46 -42.33 -18.11
C LYS A 12 -18.35 -42.72 -19.29
N GLN A 13 -18.98 -41.76 -19.96
CA GLN A 13 -19.89 -42.03 -21.09
C GLN A 13 -19.17 -42.32 -22.42
N LYS A 14 -17.95 -41.78 -22.60
CA LYS A 14 -17.23 -41.84 -23.87
C LYS A 14 -16.13 -42.90 -23.94
N ASP A 15 -16.00 -43.74 -22.91
CA ASP A 15 -14.93 -44.74 -22.76
C ASP A 15 -13.53 -44.15 -23.00
N SER A 16 -12.89 -43.70 -21.92
CA SER A 16 -11.46 -43.32 -21.85
C SER A 16 -10.91 -42.55 -23.07
N VAL A 17 -11.62 -41.51 -23.52
CA VAL A 17 -11.04 -40.55 -24.48
C VAL A 17 -10.02 -39.71 -23.73
N ASP A 18 -8.80 -40.20 -23.64
CA ASP A 18 -7.65 -39.44 -23.18
C ASP A 18 -7.38 -38.31 -24.16
N LEU A 19 -7.15 -37.10 -23.65
CA LEU A 19 -6.72 -35.99 -24.49
C LEU A 19 -5.44 -36.39 -25.20
N THR A 20 -5.39 -36.16 -26.51
CA THR A 20 -4.14 -36.25 -27.25
C THR A 20 -3.14 -35.26 -26.66
N MET A 21 -1.84 -35.58 -26.75
CA MET A 21 -0.78 -34.68 -26.27
C MET A 21 -0.88 -33.29 -26.90
N GLU A 22 -1.34 -33.22 -28.15
CA GLU A 22 -1.60 -31.95 -28.85
C GLU A 22 -2.72 -31.14 -28.17
N ALA A 23 -3.86 -31.77 -27.87
CA ALA A 23 -4.99 -31.09 -27.22
C ALA A 23 -4.63 -30.62 -25.80
N LYS A 24 -3.85 -31.42 -25.06
CA LYS A 24 -3.33 -31.03 -23.75
C LYS A 24 -2.39 -29.82 -23.83
N SER A 25 -1.44 -29.83 -24.77
CA SER A 25 -0.52 -28.70 -24.99
C SER A 25 -1.28 -27.41 -25.35
N VAL A 26 -2.31 -27.51 -26.20
CA VAL A 26 -3.18 -26.37 -26.53
C VAL A 26 -3.97 -25.89 -25.31
N LEU A 27 -4.49 -26.79 -24.47
CA LEU A 27 -5.16 -26.42 -23.23
C LEU A 27 -4.23 -25.67 -22.28
N ASP A 28 -3.02 -26.18 -22.06
CA ASP A 28 -2.01 -25.56 -21.19
C ASP A 28 -1.65 -24.15 -21.69
N GLN A 29 -1.49 -23.98 -23.01
CA GLN A 29 -1.27 -22.67 -23.63
C GLN A 29 -2.45 -21.72 -23.40
N ILE A 30 -3.69 -22.19 -23.54
CA ILE A 30 -4.88 -21.37 -23.33
C ILE A 30 -4.99 -20.92 -21.87
N VAL A 31 -4.80 -21.85 -20.91
CA VAL A 31 -4.83 -21.53 -19.48
C VAL A 31 -3.74 -20.52 -19.13
N ASN A 32 -2.53 -20.68 -19.69
CA ASN A 32 -1.44 -19.72 -19.48
C ASN A 32 -1.78 -18.32 -20.03
N VAL A 33 -2.34 -18.22 -21.25
CA VAL A 33 -2.76 -16.93 -21.84
C VAL A 33 -3.89 -16.29 -21.02
N ASP A 34 -4.88 -17.08 -20.59
CA ASP A 34 -5.99 -16.59 -19.75
C ASP A 34 -5.46 -16.08 -18.39
N ASN A 35 -4.48 -16.76 -17.78
CA ASN A 35 -3.82 -16.29 -16.55
C ASN A 35 -3.09 -14.96 -16.74
N GLN A 36 -2.34 -14.81 -17.85
CA GLN A 36 -1.65 -13.56 -18.17
C GLN A 36 -2.63 -12.41 -18.44
N LEU A 37 -3.77 -12.68 -19.09
CA LEU A 37 -4.83 -11.68 -19.30
C LEU A 37 -5.48 -11.25 -17.98
N ASN A 38 -5.69 -12.19 -17.05
CA ASN A 38 -6.19 -11.87 -15.71
C ASN A 38 -5.19 -10.99 -14.96
N GLU A 39 -3.90 -11.31 -14.99
CA GLU A 39 -2.85 -10.48 -14.36
C GLU A 39 -2.80 -9.07 -14.95
N LEU A 40 -2.87 -8.93 -16.28
CA LEU A 40 -2.92 -7.63 -16.93
C LEU A 40 -4.17 -6.83 -16.54
N THR A 41 -5.30 -7.49 -16.30
CA THR A 41 -6.53 -6.84 -15.84
C THR A 41 -6.36 -6.23 -14.46
N PHE A 42 -5.69 -6.93 -13.53
CA PHE A 42 -5.37 -6.38 -12.21
C PHE A 42 -4.39 -5.21 -12.31
N ARG A 43 -3.34 -5.34 -13.12
CA ARG A 43 -2.39 -4.23 -13.38
C ARG A 43 -3.06 -3.03 -14.02
N GLU A 44 -4.03 -3.25 -14.91
CA GLU A 44 -4.81 -2.18 -15.52
C GLU A 44 -5.60 -1.41 -14.45
N ALA A 45 -6.24 -2.12 -13.51
CA ALA A 45 -6.95 -1.49 -12.40
C ALA A 45 -6.02 -0.62 -11.54
N GLU A 46 -4.83 -1.12 -11.19
CA GLU A 46 -3.82 -0.36 -10.43
C GLU A 46 -3.32 0.88 -11.19
N ILE A 47 -2.94 0.72 -12.46
CA ILE A 47 -2.42 1.80 -13.29
C ILE A 47 -3.51 2.85 -13.56
N SER A 48 -4.77 2.44 -13.71
CA SER A 48 -5.89 3.37 -13.95
C SER A 48 -6.17 4.32 -12.78
N GLN A 49 -5.77 3.95 -11.56
CA GLN A 49 -5.86 4.83 -10.39
C GLN A 49 -4.75 5.88 -10.37
N LEU A 50 -3.59 5.57 -10.96
CA LEU A 50 -2.38 6.41 -10.89
C LEU A 50 -2.16 7.26 -12.15
N TYR A 51 -2.60 6.79 -13.32
CA TYR A 51 -2.26 7.36 -14.63
C TYR A 51 -3.47 7.49 -15.55
N THR A 52 -3.39 8.44 -16.48
CA THR A 52 -4.37 8.62 -17.54
C THR A 52 -4.10 7.66 -18.72
N LYS A 53 -5.12 7.44 -19.56
CA LYS A 53 -5.05 6.54 -20.73
C LYS A 53 -3.98 6.91 -21.76
N GLU A 54 -3.50 8.16 -21.75
CA GLU A 54 -2.49 8.64 -22.70
C GLU A 54 -1.06 8.25 -22.31
N HIS A 55 -0.84 7.84 -21.06
CA HIS A 55 0.48 7.53 -20.54
C HIS A 55 1.12 6.35 -21.30
N PRO A 56 2.41 6.40 -21.66
CA PRO A 56 3.07 5.37 -22.46
C PRO A 56 3.02 3.98 -21.81
N THR A 57 3.02 3.88 -20.47
CA THR A 57 2.89 2.59 -19.78
C THR A 57 1.50 1.97 -19.96
N TYR A 58 0.43 2.79 -19.97
CA TYR A 58 -0.93 2.31 -20.20
C TYR A 58 -1.08 1.81 -21.64
N LYS A 59 -0.52 2.53 -22.62
CA LYS A 59 -0.50 2.10 -24.03
C LYS A 59 0.24 0.76 -24.21
N ALA A 60 1.43 0.62 -23.61
CA ALA A 60 2.18 -0.64 -23.67
C ALA A 60 1.41 -1.82 -23.03
N LEU A 61 0.70 -1.58 -21.92
CA LEU A 61 -0.16 -2.59 -21.29
C LEU A 61 -1.29 -3.03 -22.22
N MET A 62 -1.95 -2.07 -22.88
CA MET A 62 -3.04 -2.31 -23.81
C MET A 62 -2.58 -3.06 -25.07
N GLU A 63 -1.42 -2.71 -25.61
CA GLU A 63 -0.80 -3.44 -26.72
C GLU A 63 -0.50 -4.89 -26.32
N LYS A 64 0.09 -5.11 -25.14
CA LYS A 64 0.35 -6.46 -24.64
C LYS A 64 -0.94 -7.28 -24.47
N ARG A 65 -2.00 -6.65 -23.94
CA ARG A 65 -3.34 -7.27 -23.82
C ARG A 65 -3.88 -7.67 -25.20
N GLN A 66 -3.74 -6.80 -26.20
CA GLN A 66 -4.19 -7.07 -27.57
C GLN A 66 -3.42 -8.23 -28.22
N THR A 67 -2.11 -8.31 -28.01
CA THR A 67 -1.28 -9.43 -28.48
C THR A 67 -1.73 -10.75 -27.89
N LEU A 68 -1.94 -10.81 -26.57
CA LEU A 68 -2.43 -12.02 -25.89
C LEU A 68 -3.85 -12.40 -26.34
N GLN A 69 -4.74 -11.42 -26.54
CA GLN A 69 -6.08 -11.68 -27.06
C GLN A 69 -6.03 -12.27 -28.47
N THR A 70 -5.10 -11.80 -29.30
CA THR A 70 -4.89 -12.33 -30.65
C THR A 70 -4.35 -13.76 -30.60
N GLU A 71 -3.43 -14.05 -29.69
CA GLU A 71 -2.92 -15.40 -29.45
C GLU A 71 -4.02 -16.35 -28.97
N ARG A 72 -4.83 -15.92 -27.99
CA ARG A 72 -6.00 -16.65 -27.52
C ARG A 72 -6.94 -17.02 -28.67
N ASN A 73 -7.21 -16.07 -29.56
CA ASN A 73 -8.05 -16.31 -30.74
C ASN A 73 -7.44 -17.32 -31.70
N LYS A 74 -6.12 -17.30 -31.89
CA LYS A 74 -5.41 -18.33 -32.69
C LYS A 74 -5.54 -19.72 -32.06
N LEU A 75 -5.38 -19.82 -30.73
CA LEU A 75 -5.56 -21.08 -30.01
C LEU A 75 -7.01 -21.58 -30.09
N ASN A 76 -7.99 -20.70 -29.93
CA ASN A 76 -9.40 -21.06 -30.09
C ASN A 76 -9.71 -21.59 -31.50
N LYS A 77 -9.10 -21.03 -32.56
CA LYS A 77 -9.23 -21.57 -33.92
C LYS A 77 -8.66 -22.98 -34.04
N LYS A 78 -7.52 -23.28 -33.40
CA LYS A 78 -6.96 -24.64 -33.34
C LYS A 78 -7.91 -25.60 -32.61
N VAL A 79 -8.55 -25.16 -31.53
CA VAL A 79 -9.58 -25.95 -30.83
C VAL A 79 -10.76 -26.22 -31.77
N SER A 80 -11.24 -25.24 -32.52
CA SER A 80 -12.34 -25.42 -33.47
C SER A 80 -12.02 -26.38 -34.62
N SER A 81 -10.74 -26.59 -34.96
CA SER A 81 -10.34 -27.61 -35.95
C SER A 81 -10.24 -29.03 -35.39
N MET A 82 -10.28 -29.21 -34.07
CA MET A 82 -10.24 -30.53 -33.43
C MET A 82 -11.59 -31.26 -33.57
N PRO A 83 -11.64 -32.61 -33.49
CA PRO A 83 -12.89 -33.36 -33.43
C PRO A 83 -13.80 -32.93 -32.27
N SER A 84 -15.12 -33.01 -32.47
CA SER A 84 -16.14 -32.55 -31.50
C SER A 84 -15.98 -33.17 -30.10
N THR A 85 -15.52 -34.41 -30.01
CA THR A 85 -15.25 -35.08 -28.73
C THR A 85 -14.12 -34.41 -27.96
N GLN A 86 -13.03 -34.02 -28.62
CA GLN A 86 -11.88 -33.34 -28.00
C GLN A 86 -12.21 -31.90 -27.63
N GLN A 87 -13.00 -31.20 -28.45
CA GLN A 87 -13.47 -29.85 -28.13
C GLN A 87 -14.24 -29.82 -26.81
N GLU A 88 -15.15 -30.77 -26.60
CA GLU A 88 -15.97 -30.82 -25.40
C GLU A 88 -15.14 -31.19 -24.16
N VAL A 89 -14.21 -32.14 -24.28
CA VAL A 89 -13.27 -32.45 -23.18
C VAL A 89 -12.42 -31.24 -22.82
N LEU A 90 -11.90 -30.51 -23.80
CA LEU A 90 -11.07 -29.32 -23.58
C LEU A 90 -11.89 -28.21 -22.91
N ARG A 91 -13.13 -28.00 -23.35
CA ARG A 91 -14.06 -27.04 -22.74
C ARG A 91 -14.31 -27.38 -21.27
N LEU A 92 -14.68 -28.62 -20.96
CA LEU A 92 -14.91 -29.09 -19.60
C LEU A 92 -13.65 -29.00 -18.73
N SER A 93 -12.48 -29.34 -19.28
CA SER A 93 -11.20 -29.25 -18.57
C SER A 93 -10.83 -27.81 -18.24
N ARG A 94 -11.05 -26.88 -19.19
CA ARG A 94 -10.85 -25.44 -18.96
C ARG A 94 -11.78 -24.89 -17.87
N ASP A 95 -13.05 -25.32 -17.85
CA ASP A 95 -14.01 -24.91 -16.83
C ASP A 95 -13.58 -25.37 -15.42
N VAL A 96 -13.03 -26.57 -15.30
CA VAL A 96 -12.48 -27.10 -14.04
C VAL A 96 -11.26 -26.29 -13.59
N GLU A 97 -10.30 -26.03 -14.48
CA GLU A 97 -9.09 -25.27 -14.13
C GLU A 97 -9.41 -23.82 -13.73
N SER A 98 -10.30 -23.15 -14.48
CA SER A 98 -10.75 -21.80 -14.14
C SER A 98 -11.44 -21.76 -12.77
N GLY A 99 -12.35 -22.72 -12.50
CA GLY A 99 -13.01 -22.83 -11.20
C GLY A 99 -12.05 -23.09 -10.04
N ARG A 100 -11.02 -23.91 -10.27
CA ARG A 100 -9.96 -24.19 -9.30
C ARG A 100 -9.12 -22.94 -9.00
N ALA A 101 -8.78 -22.15 -10.02
CA ALA A 101 -8.04 -20.91 -9.86
C ALA A 101 -8.81 -19.90 -8.99
N VAL A 102 -10.11 -19.71 -9.24
CA VAL A 102 -10.97 -18.83 -8.43
C VAL A 102 -11.04 -19.32 -6.98
N TYR A 103 -11.20 -20.63 -6.78
CA TYR A 103 -11.23 -21.22 -5.45
C TYR A 103 -9.94 -20.95 -4.66
N LEU A 104 -8.77 -21.16 -5.29
CA LEU A 104 -7.47 -20.89 -4.66
C LEU A 104 -7.30 -19.40 -4.34
N GLN A 105 -7.76 -18.51 -5.22
CA GLN A 105 -7.74 -17.07 -4.95
C GLN A 105 -8.60 -16.71 -3.72
N LEU A 106 -9.81 -17.25 -3.60
CA LEU A 106 -10.67 -17.05 -2.42
C LEU A 106 -10.02 -17.58 -1.15
N LEU A 107 -9.41 -18.78 -1.22
CA LEU A 107 -8.68 -19.37 -0.10
C LEU A 107 -7.52 -18.47 0.36
N SER A 108 -6.72 -17.94 -0.58
CA SER A 108 -5.63 -17.00 -0.28
C SER A 108 -6.15 -15.76 0.42
N ARG A 109 -7.23 -15.15 -0.11
CA ARG A 109 -7.85 -13.96 0.51
C ARG A 109 -8.38 -14.26 1.92
N GLN A 110 -8.97 -15.43 2.15
CA GLN A 110 -9.41 -15.83 3.49
C GLN A 110 -8.23 -15.92 4.47
N GLN A 111 -7.10 -16.47 4.05
CA GLN A 111 -5.88 -16.55 4.86
C GLN A 111 -5.30 -15.17 5.16
N GLU A 112 -5.19 -14.31 4.15
CA GLU A 112 -4.75 -12.91 4.31
C GLU A 112 -5.63 -12.16 5.33
N LEU A 113 -6.96 -12.30 5.24
CA LEU A 113 -7.89 -11.69 6.18
C LEU A 113 -7.79 -12.28 7.60
N ASN A 114 -7.57 -13.58 7.73
CA ASN A 114 -7.36 -14.23 9.04
C ASN A 114 -6.07 -13.73 9.72
N ILE A 115 -5.00 -13.53 8.95
CA ILE A 115 -3.75 -12.93 9.44
C ILE A 115 -3.98 -11.47 9.80
N ALA A 116 -4.60 -10.67 8.91
CA ALA A 116 -4.89 -9.26 9.17
C ALA A 116 -5.80 -9.05 10.38
N LYS A 117 -6.81 -9.92 10.58
CA LYS A 117 -7.68 -9.91 11.78
C LYS A 117 -6.90 -10.24 13.04
N SER A 118 -6.01 -11.23 12.99
CA SER A 118 -5.17 -11.61 14.13
C SER A 118 -4.10 -10.55 14.43
N SER A 119 -3.59 -9.86 13.40
CA SER A 119 -2.67 -8.73 13.52
C SER A 119 -3.35 -7.42 13.97
N ALA A 120 -4.63 -7.23 13.64
CA ALA A 120 -5.44 -6.09 14.09
C ALA A 120 -5.79 -6.19 15.59
N ILE A 121 -5.83 -7.40 16.15
CA ILE A 121 -5.83 -7.63 17.62
C ILE A 121 -4.35 -7.64 18.09
N GLY A 122 -3.59 -6.66 17.63
CA GLY A 122 -2.25 -6.36 18.11
C GLY A 122 -2.39 -5.50 19.37
N ASN A 123 -2.10 -6.11 20.51
CA ASN A 123 -1.83 -5.51 21.81
C ASN A 123 -1.63 -3.98 21.78
N VAL A 124 -2.68 -3.20 22.07
CA VAL A 124 -2.52 -1.78 22.44
C VAL A 124 -1.83 -1.78 23.80
N ARG A 125 -0.50 -1.93 23.80
CA ARG A 125 0.33 -1.60 24.94
C ARG A 125 0.43 -0.08 24.91
N ILE A 126 -0.36 0.57 25.76
CA ILE A 126 -0.24 2.00 26.05
C ILE A 126 1.22 2.23 26.47
N ILE A 127 2.01 2.87 25.62
CA ILE A 127 3.35 3.36 25.99
C ILE A 127 3.15 4.79 26.47
N ASP A 128 3.27 4.92 27.79
CA ASP A 128 3.41 6.14 28.57
C ASP A 128 2.20 7.06 28.77
N ASN A 129 2.02 7.44 30.04
CA ASN A 129 1.22 8.60 30.41
C ASN A 129 2.01 9.85 30.01
N ALA A 130 1.40 10.78 29.29
CA ALA A 130 2.01 12.07 28.99
C ALA A 130 2.26 12.83 30.31
N ILE A 131 3.51 12.87 30.76
CA ILE A 131 3.93 13.71 31.88
C ILE A 131 3.97 15.15 31.36
N THR A 132 2.94 15.93 31.67
CA THR A 132 2.96 17.38 31.46
C THR A 132 3.73 18.03 32.61
N GLU A 133 4.86 18.69 32.33
CA GLU A 133 5.53 19.54 33.32
C GLU A 133 4.66 20.76 33.67
N PRO A 134 4.25 20.98 34.94
CA PRO A 134 3.33 22.06 35.28
C PRO A 134 4.08 23.28 35.84
N LYS A 135 5.09 23.80 35.11
CA LYS A 135 5.79 25.02 35.55
C LYS A 135 5.84 26.09 34.47
N PRO A 136 4.87 27.02 34.43
CA PRO A 136 4.99 28.24 33.66
C PRO A 136 6.12 29.13 34.22
N VAL A 137 7.07 29.52 33.37
CA VAL A 137 8.22 30.36 33.74
C VAL A 137 7.79 31.83 33.75
N LYS A 138 7.38 32.34 34.91
CA LYS A 138 7.08 33.76 35.12
C LYS A 138 8.39 34.54 35.36
N PRO A 139 8.60 35.74 34.79
CA PRO A 139 9.84 36.49 35.00
C PRO A 139 9.96 36.97 36.45
N LYS A 140 11.14 36.78 37.05
CA LYS A 140 11.45 37.18 38.44
C LYS A 140 11.51 38.72 38.54
N LYS A 141 10.49 39.34 39.12
CA LYS A 141 10.38 40.81 39.27
C LYS A 141 11.49 41.41 40.14
N ASN A 142 12.07 40.61 41.04
CA ASN A 142 12.96 41.07 42.10
C ASN A 142 14.35 41.52 41.58
N SER A 143 14.80 41.01 40.43
CA SER A 143 16.11 41.38 39.89
C SER A 143 16.13 42.77 39.25
N CYS A 144 15.01 43.24 38.69
CA CYS A 144 14.93 44.56 38.09
C CYS A 144 14.88 45.70 39.11
N ASP A 145 14.22 45.50 40.26
CA ASP A 145 14.08 46.55 41.27
C ASP A 145 15.39 46.84 42.02
N CYS A 146 16.22 45.82 42.27
CA CYS A 146 17.53 46.02 42.91
C CYS A 146 18.49 46.89 42.08
N PHE A 147 18.46 46.77 40.74
CA PHE A 147 19.34 47.56 39.87
C PHE A 147 18.98 49.05 39.92
N ARG A 148 17.69 49.36 40.03
CA ARG A 148 17.18 50.73 40.13
C ARG A 148 17.52 51.40 41.47
N TYR A 149 17.52 50.62 42.56
CA TYR A 149 17.93 51.11 43.88
C TYR A 149 19.43 51.41 43.95
N TYR A 150 20.28 50.48 43.45
CA TYR A 150 21.73 50.65 43.47
C TYR A 150 22.19 51.89 42.68
N HIS A 151 21.62 52.11 41.49
CA HIS A 151 21.98 53.29 40.68
C HIS A 151 21.59 54.61 41.37
N ARG A 152 20.46 54.64 42.10
CA ARG A 152 20.02 55.83 42.86
C ARG A 152 20.96 56.13 44.03
N VAL A 153 21.40 55.12 44.78
CA VAL A 153 22.32 55.29 45.91
C VAL A 153 23.68 55.79 45.43
N ILE A 154 24.20 55.25 44.32
CA ILE A 154 25.48 55.68 43.74
C ILE A 154 25.41 57.15 43.29
N LEU A 155 24.34 57.56 42.59
CA LEU A 155 24.16 58.95 42.18
C LEU A 155 24.07 59.91 43.38
N PHE A 156 23.35 59.52 44.44
CA PHE A 156 23.23 60.33 45.65
C PHE A 156 24.58 60.49 46.37
N CYS A 157 25.32 59.40 46.55
CA CYS A 157 26.64 59.44 47.17
C CYS A 157 27.62 60.32 46.37
N ARG A 158 27.56 60.25 45.03
CA ARG A 158 28.39 61.07 44.13
C ARG A 158 28.03 62.56 44.18
N PHE A 159 26.75 62.88 44.38
CA PHE A 159 26.29 64.25 44.59
C PHE A 159 26.77 64.82 45.93
N CYS A 160 26.62 64.08 47.03
CA CYS A 160 27.10 64.51 48.36
C CYS A 160 28.62 64.67 48.39
N PHE A 161 29.38 63.77 47.75
CA PHE A 161 30.83 63.88 47.69
C PHE A 161 31.28 65.09 46.87
N ARG A 162 30.58 65.40 45.76
CA ARG A 162 30.85 66.61 44.96
C ARG A 162 30.50 67.88 45.73
N GLN A 163 29.42 67.90 46.51
CA GLN A 163 29.10 69.02 47.41
C GLN A 163 30.15 69.19 48.50
N SER A 164 30.66 68.10 49.08
CA SER A 164 31.71 68.17 50.11
C SER A 164 33.02 68.73 49.55
N ILE A 165 33.45 68.30 48.36
CA ILE A 165 34.64 68.86 47.69
C ILE A 165 34.45 70.35 47.32
N LEU A 166 33.24 70.74 46.91
CA LEU A 166 32.93 72.15 46.61
C LEU A 166 32.90 73.01 47.88
N ALA A 167 32.47 72.46 49.02
CA ALA A 167 32.47 73.14 50.32
C ALA A 167 33.89 73.31 50.89
N GLU A 168 34.80 72.36 50.64
CA GLU A 168 36.21 72.45 51.02
C GLU A 168 36.96 73.55 50.22
N ARG A 169 36.52 73.86 48.99
CA ARG A 169 37.15 74.85 48.12
C ARG A 169 36.78 76.31 48.40
N TYR A 170 35.74 76.56 49.21
CA TYR A 170 35.31 77.91 49.63
C TYR A 170 35.64 78.24 51.09
N ARG A 171 36.37 77.37 51.80
CA ARG A 171 36.95 77.65 53.12
C ARG A 171 38.44 77.95 52.95
N VAL A 172 38.72 79.11 52.35
CA VAL A 172 40.03 79.77 52.47
C VAL A 172 39.99 80.56 53.79
N PRO A 173 41.05 80.57 54.62
CA PRO A 173 41.06 81.26 55.91
C PRO A 173 40.67 82.73 55.83
#